data_AF-A0A660RGW7-F1
#
_entry.id   AF-A0A660RGW7-F1
#
_cell.length_a   1.000
_cell.length_b   1.000
_cell.length_c   1.000
_cell.angle_alpha   90.00
_cell.angle_beta   90.00
_cell.angle_gamma   90.00
#
_symmetry.space_group_name_H-M   'P 1'
#
loop_
_entity.id
_entity.type
_entity.pdbx_description
1 polymer ?
#
loop_
_entity_poly.entity_id
_entity_poly.type
_entity_poly.pdbx_seq_one_letter_code
_entity_poly.pdbx_strand_id
1 'polypeptide(L)'
;MVSALENKDEKLMNLLKLKQAIAKDLAKSGKVIKREERRIELPKELKQRKIEVSNVDFSKVETLRDIDMQDYDAPDYVVIRDLEKYLQREMDVLHSTMLKGLLKLLQLDYESASRLFEDMAVGGNSKAAYNYAESLMFMNYSKGAVSFISQFSKTVGADVYTYLSILEVMTYFSISWDKMEKILEVFANRDTPMAGVLRMARSMALGKYEEAKNDYSKLVRSGKYKGLLDIYSMMIYDRLDDKERATQLAKILINKKQHCCSFVHSSTILGNQNLPLDKFPHCRFLRVEIAKKKYMMGAMNEAMKTLEPLMKENDPSALALLGTIHFSTGDHDEAERVWMKLSETVPTRIIVGSTRMRSRANGLAKKLLNEKMLVVEEGVTTKMEEEFRKILRDGMNPDFRVDHVDIEPVRLFFGERTCKRISLEREG
;
A
#
# COMPACT_ATOMS: atom_id res chain seq x y z
N MET A 1 -9.26 -51.15 -31.75
CA MET A 1 -9.48 -50.04 -30.80
C MET A 1 -10.49 -48.99 -31.29
N VAL A 2 -11.20 -49.22 -32.41
CA VAL A 2 -12.25 -48.31 -32.94
C VAL A 2 -13.66 -48.69 -32.45
N SER A 3 -13.93 -49.96 -32.15
CA SER A 3 -15.29 -50.43 -31.79
C SER A 3 -15.79 -50.05 -30.38
N ALA A 4 -14.93 -49.58 -29.48
CA ALA A 4 -15.31 -49.21 -28.11
C ALA A 4 -15.81 -47.76 -27.98
N LEU A 5 -15.46 -46.89 -28.94
CA LEU A 5 -15.93 -45.50 -29.04
C LEU A 5 -17.30 -45.42 -29.73
N GLU A 6 -17.50 -46.19 -30.81
CA GLU A 6 -18.79 -46.27 -31.53
C GLU A 6 -19.94 -46.76 -30.63
N ASN A 7 -19.66 -47.70 -29.71
CA ASN A 7 -20.65 -48.29 -28.81
C ASN A 7 -21.10 -47.34 -27.68
N LYS A 8 -20.31 -46.31 -27.35
CA LYS A 8 -20.67 -45.27 -26.36
C LYS A 8 -21.59 -44.20 -26.95
N ASP A 9 -21.34 -43.80 -28.20
CA ASP A 9 -22.18 -42.82 -28.90
C ASP A 9 -23.55 -43.40 -29.24
N GLU A 10 -23.63 -44.69 -29.56
CA GLU A 10 -24.91 -45.36 -29.84
C GLU A 10 -25.78 -45.46 -28.57
N LYS A 11 -25.17 -45.75 -27.40
CA LYS A 11 -25.87 -45.69 -26.10
C LYS A 11 -26.36 -44.29 -25.74
N LEU A 12 -25.56 -43.25 -26.01
CA LEU A 12 -25.94 -41.87 -25.76
C LEU A 12 -27.11 -41.43 -26.65
N MET A 13 -27.07 -41.81 -27.93
CA MET A 13 -28.14 -41.54 -28.88
C MET A 13 -29.43 -42.28 -28.53
N ASN A 14 -29.34 -43.51 -28.02
CA ASN A 14 -30.49 -44.26 -27.54
C ASN A 14 -31.10 -43.63 -26.27
N LEU A 15 -30.28 -43.11 -25.35
CA LEU A 15 -30.76 -42.36 -24.17
C LEU A 15 -31.47 -41.05 -24.54
N LEU A 16 -30.96 -40.33 -25.54
CA LEU A 16 -31.60 -39.09 -26.03
C LEU A 16 -32.95 -39.36 -26.70
N LYS A 17 -33.03 -40.43 -27.50
CA LYS A 17 -34.29 -40.89 -28.10
C LYS A 17 -35.30 -41.33 -27.03
N LEU A 18 -34.86 -42.04 -26.00
CA LEU A 18 -35.71 -42.45 -24.89
C LEU A 18 -36.25 -41.24 -24.12
N LYS A 19 -35.41 -40.23 -23.86
CA LYS A 19 -35.82 -38.97 -23.21
C LYS A 19 -36.87 -38.21 -24.03
N GLN A 20 -36.69 -38.16 -25.34
CA GLN A 20 -37.66 -37.50 -26.23
C GLN A 20 -38.99 -38.27 -26.32
N ALA A 21 -38.95 -39.62 -26.34
CA ALA A 21 -40.14 -40.46 -26.32
C ALA A 21 -40.93 -40.27 -25.02
N ILE A 22 -40.24 -40.29 -23.87
CA ILE A 22 -40.85 -40.04 -22.55
C ILE A 22 -41.47 -38.64 -22.49
N ALA A 23 -40.81 -37.62 -23.02
CA ALA A 23 -41.36 -36.26 -23.08
C ALA A 23 -42.62 -36.17 -23.95
N LYS A 24 -42.67 -36.93 -25.06
CA LYS A 24 -43.84 -36.99 -25.95
C LYS A 24 -45.03 -37.73 -25.31
N ASP A 25 -44.77 -38.80 -24.55
CA ASP A 25 -45.80 -39.55 -23.83
C ASP A 25 -46.33 -38.80 -22.60
N LEU A 26 -45.47 -38.05 -21.91
CA LEU A 26 -45.88 -37.14 -20.84
C LEU A 26 -46.75 -35.99 -21.35
N ALA A 27 -46.48 -35.47 -22.56
CA ALA A 27 -47.31 -34.46 -23.20
C ALA A 27 -48.68 -35.01 -23.64
N LYS A 28 -48.75 -36.25 -24.13
CA LYS A 28 -50.01 -36.91 -24.55
C LYS A 28 -50.90 -37.34 -23.37
N SER A 29 -50.31 -37.66 -22.22
CA SER A 29 -51.05 -38.15 -21.04
C SER A 29 -51.71 -37.04 -20.20
N GLY A 30 -51.63 -35.77 -20.62
CA GLY A 30 -52.25 -34.63 -19.91
C GLY A 30 -51.70 -34.36 -18.51
N LYS A 31 -50.68 -35.11 -18.06
CA LYS A 31 -50.02 -34.97 -16.75
C LYS A 31 -48.83 -34.01 -16.76
N VAL A 32 -48.81 -33.05 -17.69
CA VAL A 32 -47.91 -31.90 -17.58
C VAL A 32 -48.56 -30.93 -16.60
N ILE A 33 -48.27 -31.12 -15.32
CA ILE A 33 -48.35 -30.01 -14.37
C ILE A 33 -47.35 -28.99 -14.90
N LYS A 34 -47.84 -27.93 -15.56
CA LYS A 34 -47.09 -26.69 -15.66
C LYS A 34 -46.82 -26.29 -14.22
N ARG A 35 -45.64 -26.64 -13.70
CA ARG A 35 -45.05 -25.86 -12.62
C ARG A 35 -44.88 -24.49 -13.26
N GLU A 36 -45.87 -23.62 -13.07
CA GLU A 36 -45.56 -22.22 -12.88
C GLU A 36 -44.47 -22.23 -11.83
N GLU A 37 -43.25 -21.99 -12.28
CA GLU A 37 -42.24 -21.44 -11.40
C GLU A 37 -42.88 -20.18 -10.83
N ARG A 38 -43.55 -20.31 -9.69
CA ARG A 38 -43.54 -19.24 -8.71
C ARG A 38 -42.06 -19.03 -8.48
N ARG A 39 -41.48 -18.11 -9.26
CA ARG A 39 -40.30 -17.38 -8.86
C ARG A 39 -40.67 -16.87 -7.49
N ILE A 40 -40.21 -17.59 -6.47
CA ILE A 40 -39.93 -16.97 -5.20
C ILE A 40 -38.91 -15.93 -5.61
N GLU A 41 -39.37 -14.70 -5.85
CA GLU A 41 -38.51 -13.55 -5.83
C GLU A 41 -37.99 -13.51 -4.40
N LEU A 42 -36.86 -14.20 -4.19
CA LEU A 42 -35.99 -13.95 -3.06
C LEU A 42 -35.92 -12.43 -2.96
N PRO A 43 -36.31 -11.83 -1.81
CA PRO A 43 -36.16 -10.41 -1.58
C PRO A 43 -34.82 -9.96 -2.14
N LYS A 44 -34.77 -8.82 -2.84
CA LYS A 44 -33.53 -8.32 -3.48
C LYS A 44 -32.33 -8.31 -2.50
N GLU A 45 -32.62 -8.23 -1.21
CA GLU A 45 -31.71 -8.37 -0.06
C GLU A 45 -30.98 -9.72 0.02
N LEU A 46 -31.61 -10.85 -0.32
CA LEU A 46 -31.00 -12.19 -0.30
C LEU A 46 -30.19 -12.51 -1.57
N LYS A 47 -30.46 -11.85 -2.70
CA LYS A 47 -29.65 -11.96 -3.92
C LYS A 47 -28.36 -11.13 -3.87
N GLN A 48 -28.18 -10.28 -2.86
CA GLN A 48 -27.03 -9.36 -2.75
C GLN A 48 -26.05 -9.65 -1.61
N ARG A 49 -26.24 -10.70 -0.79
CA ARG A 49 -25.16 -11.15 0.08
C ARG A 49 -24.21 -12.06 -0.70
N LYS A 50 -23.44 -11.46 -1.60
CA LYS A 50 -22.19 -12.09 -2.05
C LYS A 50 -21.34 -12.19 -0.79
N ILE A 51 -21.24 -13.39 -0.21
CA ILE A 51 -20.37 -13.60 0.95
C ILE A 51 -18.96 -13.37 0.41
N GLU A 52 -18.38 -12.20 0.71
CA GLU A 52 -16.97 -11.92 0.46
C GLU A 52 -16.18 -12.92 1.30
N VAL A 53 -15.35 -13.74 0.66
CA VAL A 53 -14.45 -14.71 1.29
C VAL A 53 -13.03 -14.28 0.96
N SER A 54 -12.14 -14.39 1.93
CA SER A 54 -10.71 -14.12 1.72
C SER A 54 -10.07 -15.25 0.90
N ASN A 55 -9.11 -14.93 0.03
CA ASN A 55 -8.35 -15.93 -0.71
C ASN A 55 -7.12 -16.42 0.07
N VAL A 56 -7.21 -16.44 1.40
CA VAL A 56 -6.09 -16.72 2.31
C VAL A 56 -6.10 -18.19 2.73
N ASP A 57 -5.00 -18.88 2.48
CA ASP A 57 -4.73 -20.20 3.03
C ASP A 57 -4.07 -20.06 4.40
N PHE A 58 -4.89 -20.08 5.46
CA PHE A 58 -4.43 -19.93 6.84
C PHE A 58 -3.50 -21.06 7.33
N SER A 59 -3.39 -22.19 6.62
CA SER A 59 -2.41 -23.23 6.95
C SER A 59 -0.96 -22.80 6.72
N LYS A 60 -0.74 -21.67 6.03
CA LYS A 60 0.57 -21.11 5.69
C LYS A 60 0.79 -19.71 6.28
N VAL A 61 -0.06 -19.29 7.21
CA VAL A 61 -0.03 -17.92 7.75
C VAL A 61 0.65 -17.95 9.11
N GLU A 62 1.75 -17.22 9.22
CA GLU A 62 2.46 -17.06 10.50
C GLU A 62 2.59 -15.59 10.89
N THR A 63 2.41 -14.66 9.95
CA THR A 63 2.46 -13.21 10.16
C THR A 63 1.34 -12.48 9.41
N LEU A 64 1.08 -11.21 9.74
CA LEU A 64 0.17 -10.37 8.94
C LEU A 64 0.67 -10.19 7.50
N ARG A 65 1.99 -10.25 7.28
CA ARG A 65 2.60 -10.16 5.94
C ARG A 65 2.25 -11.36 5.06
N ASP A 66 2.01 -12.54 5.64
CA ASP A 66 1.58 -13.72 4.89
C ASP A 66 0.13 -13.61 4.39
N ILE A 67 -0.70 -12.88 5.13
CA ILE A 67 -2.06 -12.52 4.69
C ILE A 67 -1.95 -11.55 3.52
N ASP A 68 -1.17 -10.49 3.66
CA ASP A 68 -0.97 -9.48 2.62
C ASP A 68 -0.34 -10.05 1.34
N MET A 69 0.56 -11.03 1.49
CA MET A 69 1.17 -11.77 0.40
C MET A 69 0.13 -12.56 -0.43
N GLN A 70 -0.96 -13.02 0.19
CA GLN A 70 -2.00 -13.82 -0.45
C GLN A 70 -3.18 -12.96 -0.93
N ASP A 71 -3.66 -12.04 -0.10
CA ASP A 71 -4.83 -11.21 -0.36
C ASP A 71 -4.67 -9.81 0.27
N TYR A 72 -3.78 -9.02 -0.31
CA TYR A 72 -3.44 -7.65 0.12
C TYR A 72 -4.66 -6.73 0.30
N ASP A 73 -5.66 -6.85 -0.59
CA ASP A 73 -6.84 -5.97 -0.60
C ASP A 73 -7.98 -6.49 0.32
N ALA A 74 -7.82 -7.63 1.00
CA ALA A 74 -8.87 -8.22 1.83
C ALA A 74 -9.23 -7.30 3.01
N PRO A 75 -10.51 -7.04 3.31
CA PRO A 75 -10.91 -6.31 4.52
C PRO A 75 -10.69 -7.14 5.80
N ASP A 76 -10.29 -6.50 6.90
CA ASP A 76 -10.00 -7.19 8.17
C ASP A 76 -11.20 -8.00 8.69
N TYR A 77 -12.44 -7.52 8.56
CA TYR A 77 -13.63 -8.28 8.99
C TYR A 77 -13.82 -9.60 8.23
N VAL A 78 -13.41 -9.66 6.95
CA VAL A 78 -13.46 -10.89 6.15
C VAL A 78 -12.41 -11.88 6.64
N VAL A 79 -11.18 -11.38 6.83
CA VAL A 79 -10.03 -12.17 7.30
C VAL A 79 -10.30 -12.74 8.70
N ILE A 80 -10.79 -11.92 9.64
CA ILE A 80 -11.16 -12.33 11.00
C ILE A 80 -12.14 -13.49 10.97
N ARG A 81 -13.26 -13.33 10.25
CA ARG A 81 -14.32 -14.35 10.16
C ARG A 81 -13.81 -15.68 9.59
N ASP A 82 -12.95 -15.63 8.58
CA ASP A 82 -12.43 -16.84 7.95
C ASP A 82 -11.34 -17.50 8.80
N LEU A 83 -10.53 -16.71 9.50
CA LEU A 83 -9.54 -17.17 10.48
C LEU A 83 -10.19 -17.85 11.69
N GLU A 84 -11.26 -17.27 12.24
CA GLU A 84 -12.03 -17.88 13.34
C GLU A 84 -12.58 -19.26 12.97
N LYS A 85 -13.10 -19.42 11.74
CA LYS A 85 -13.55 -20.72 11.23
C LYS A 85 -12.40 -21.70 11.07
N TYR A 86 -11.24 -21.23 10.62
CA TYR A 86 -10.05 -22.07 10.46
C TYR A 86 -9.54 -22.57 11.82
N LEU A 87 -9.51 -21.70 12.83
CA LEU A 87 -9.06 -22.02 14.19
C LEU A 87 -9.88 -23.12 14.87
N GLN A 88 -11.15 -23.30 14.50
CA GLN A 88 -12.01 -24.37 15.04
C GLN A 88 -11.54 -25.79 14.67
N ARG A 89 -10.73 -25.92 13.62
CA ARG A 89 -10.23 -27.20 13.10
C ARG A 89 -8.72 -27.33 13.13
N GLU A 90 -8.00 -26.30 13.58
CA GLU A 90 -6.54 -26.33 13.70
C GLU A 90 -6.15 -27.15 14.92
N MET A 91 -5.30 -28.15 14.70
CA MET A 91 -4.89 -29.12 15.71
C MET A 91 -3.46 -28.88 16.20
N ASP A 92 -2.61 -28.23 15.40
CA ASP A 92 -1.27 -27.84 15.83
C ASP A 92 -1.37 -26.71 16.86
N VAL A 93 -0.92 -26.99 18.09
CA VAL A 93 -0.99 -26.06 19.22
C VAL A 93 -0.14 -24.81 18.96
N LEU A 94 1.05 -24.96 18.37
CA LEU A 94 1.94 -23.83 18.11
C LEU A 94 1.36 -22.92 17.03
N HIS A 95 0.95 -23.51 15.91
CA HIS A 95 0.30 -22.77 14.83
C HIS A 95 -1.02 -22.14 15.29
N SER A 96 -1.85 -22.87 16.06
CA SER A 96 -3.08 -22.34 16.65
C SER A 96 -2.81 -21.13 17.55
N THR A 97 -1.73 -21.17 18.35
CA THR A 97 -1.35 -20.04 19.21
C THR A 97 -0.91 -18.83 18.38
N MET A 98 -0.10 -19.04 17.34
CA MET A 98 0.29 -18.00 16.39
C MET A 98 -0.94 -17.33 15.74
N LEU A 99 -1.85 -18.15 15.21
CA LEU A 99 -3.08 -17.69 14.57
C LEU A 99 -4.02 -16.97 15.53
N LYS A 100 -4.12 -17.41 16.80
CA LYS A 100 -4.87 -16.68 17.84
C LYS A 100 -4.26 -15.32 18.12
N GLY A 101 -2.93 -15.21 18.17
CA GLY A 101 -2.25 -13.92 18.33
C GLY A 101 -2.56 -12.98 17.15
N LEU A 102 -2.51 -13.49 15.91
CA LEU A 102 -2.86 -12.72 14.72
C LEU A 102 -4.33 -12.29 14.72
N LEU A 103 -5.23 -13.15 15.16
CA LEU A 103 -6.65 -12.82 15.35
C LEU A 103 -6.81 -11.65 16.32
N LYS A 104 -6.07 -11.65 17.44
CA LYS A 104 -6.06 -10.55 18.40
C LYS A 104 -5.50 -9.23 17.81
N LEU A 105 -4.42 -9.29 17.03
CA LEU A 105 -3.93 -8.13 16.27
C LEU A 105 -4.96 -7.58 15.28
N LEU A 106 -5.69 -8.46 14.60
CA LEU A 106 -6.74 -8.07 13.66
C LEU A 106 -7.93 -7.43 14.38
N GLN A 107 -8.25 -7.89 15.59
CA GLN A 107 -9.31 -7.37 16.46
C GLN A 107 -8.90 -6.13 17.27
N LEU A 108 -7.67 -5.62 17.09
CA LEU A 108 -7.11 -4.48 17.83
C LEU A 108 -6.92 -4.73 19.33
N ASP A 109 -6.85 -5.99 19.75
CA ASP A 109 -6.57 -6.43 21.12
C ASP A 109 -5.06 -6.73 21.26
N TYR A 110 -4.25 -5.68 21.19
CA TYR A 110 -2.80 -5.80 21.08
C TYR A 110 -2.12 -6.35 22.34
N GLU A 111 -2.70 -6.09 23.51
CA GLU A 111 -2.19 -6.64 24.78
C GLU A 111 -2.36 -8.16 24.84
N SER A 112 -3.52 -8.68 24.44
CA SER A 112 -3.70 -10.13 24.37
C SER A 112 -2.83 -10.75 23.27
N ALA A 113 -2.65 -10.04 22.15
CA ALA A 113 -1.76 -10.49 21.09
C ALA A 113 -0.31 -10.60 21.57
N SER A 114 0.21 -9.58 22.27
CA SER A 114 1.60 -9.55 22.74
C SER A 114 1.90 -10.73 23.66
N ARG A 115 1.03 -11.01 24.63
CA ARG A 115 1.16 -12.16 25.54
C ARG A 115 1.19 -13.50 24.81
N LEU A 116 0.45 -13.65 23.71
CA LEU A 116 0.44 -14.87 22.91
C LEU A 116 1.74 -15.05 22.12
N PHE A 117 2.44 -13.97 21.76
CA PHE A 117 3.68 -14.05 20.98
C PHE A 117 4.95 -14.07 21.83
N GLU A 118 4.91 -13.48 23.04
CA GLU A 118 6.08 -13.23 23.89
C GLU A 118 6.94 -14.48 24.14
N ASP A 119 6.34 -15.55 24.65
CA ASP A 119 7.08 -16.78 24.99
C ASP A 119 7.73 -17.41 23.75
N MET A 120 7.02 -17.41 22.61
CA MET A 120 7.56 -17.93 21.35
C MET A 120 8.68 -17.03 20.80
N ALA A 121 8.55 -15.72 20.95
CA ALA A 121 9.54 -14.75 20.52
C ALA A 121 10.85 -14.88 21.32
N VAL A 122 10.74 -14.99 22.66
CA VAL A 122 11.88 -15.21 23.55
C VAL A 122 12.52 -16.59 23.30
N GLY A 123 11.71 -17.58 22.94
CA GLY A 123 12.16 -18.91 22.52
C GLY A 123 12.90 -18.95 21.17
N GLY A 124 13.08 -17.82 20.48
CA GLY A 124 13.85 -17.70 19.24
C GLY A 124 13.04 -17.89 17.96
N ASN A 125 11.71 -17.96 18.02
CA ASN A 125 10.88 -17.98 16.81
C ASN A 125 10.82 -16.59 16.18
N SER A 126 11.45 -16.41 15.02
CA SER A 126 11.58 -15.08 14.42
C SER A 126 10.28 -14.47 13.91
N LYS A 127 9.31 -15.30 13.49
CA LYS A 127 7.98 -14.85 13.08
C LYS A 127 7.15 -14.40 14.27
N ALA A 128 7.20 -15.16 15.38
CA ALA A 128 6.58 -14.75 16.63
C ALA A 128 7.19 -13.45 17.14
N ALA A 129 8.52 -13.30 17.05
CA ALA A 129 9.20 -12.06 17.42
C ALA A 129 8.80 -10.87 16.55
N TYR A 130 8.61 -11.06 15.24
CA TYR A 130 8.07 -10.02 14.36
C TYR A 130 6.66 -9.61 14.79
N ASN A 131 5.76 -10.58 15.02
CA ASN A 131 4.39 -10.28 15.46
C ASN A 131 4.35 -9.66 16.86
N TYR A 132 5.26 -10.06 17.76
CA TYR A 132 5.41 -9.43 19.07
C TYR A 132 5.87 -7.97 18.92
N ALA A 133 6.85 -7.70 18.06
CA ALA A 133 7.28 -6.34 17.74
C ALA A 133 6.14 -5.49 17.16
N GLU A 134 5.34 -6.04 16.22
CA GLU A 134 4.12 -5.39 15.71
C GLU A 134 3.14 -5.08 16.85
N SER A 135 2.90 -6.04 17.76
CA SER A 135 2.01 -5.81 18.91
C SER A 135 2.49 -4.66 19.80
N LEU A 136 3.80 -4.58 20.09
CA LEU A 136 4.38 -3.49 20.88
C LEU A 136 4.29 -2.14 20.14
N MET A 137 4.54 -2.14 18.83
CA MET A 137 4.40 -0.93 18.01
C MET A 137 2.97 -0.39 18.03
N PHE A 138 1.99 -1.29 17.98
CA PHE A 138 0.57 -0.95 17.95
C PHE A 138 -0.03 -0.71 19.34
N MET A 139 0.73 -0.85 20.43
CA MET A 139 0.34 -0.45 21.80
C MET A 139 0.89 0.93 22.19
N ASN A 140 1.29 1.75 21.20
CA ASN A 140 2.04 2.99 21.38
C ASN A 140 3.37 2.85 22.18
N TYR A 141 3.89 1.62 22.32
CA TYR A 141 5.20 1.38 22.90
C TYR A 141 6.28 1.44 21.84
N SER A 142 6.31 2.48 21.01
CA SER A 142 7.33 2.65 19.96
C SER A 142 8.77 2.51 20.50
N LYS A 143 9.04 3.08 21.68
CA LYS A 143 10.31 2.88 22.40
C LYS A 143 10.52 1.42 22.84
N GLY A 144 9.47 0.77 23.32
CA GLY A 144 9.48 -0.65 23.71
C GLY A 144 9.76 -1.56 22.51
N ALA A 145 9.09 -1.34 21.38
CA ALA A 145 9.32 -2.04 20.13
C ALA A 145 10.76 -1.83 19.62
N VAL A 146 11.25 -0.59 19.58
CA VAL A 146 12.65 -0.29 19.21
C VAL A 146 13.63 -1.03 20.13
N SER A 147 13.39 -1.00 21.44
CA SER A 147 14.25 -1.66 22.42
C SER A 147 14.24 -3.19 22.25
N PHE A 148 13.06 -3.78 22.09
CA PHE A 148 12.90 -5.21 21.84
C PHE A 148 13.62 -5.62 20.55
N ILE A 149 13.36 -4.94 19.44
CA ILE A 149 13.98 -5.23 18.15
C ILE A 149 15.51 -5.13 18.23
N SER A 150 16.04 -4.12 18.94
CA SER A 150 17.50 -3.98 19.12
C SER A 150 18.12 -5.12 19.93
N GLN A 151 17.38 -5.70 20.88
CA GLN A 151 17.83 -6.88 21.62
C GLN A 151 17.69 -8.14 20.77
N PHE A 152 16.53 -8.31 20.14
CA PHE A 152 16.19 -9.41 19.25
C PHE A 152 17.18 -9.55 18.08
N SER A 153 17.59 -8.43 17.47
CA SER A 153 18.56 -8.44 16.38
C SER A 153 19.94 -8.95 16.80
N LYS A 154 20.29 -8.85 18.09
CA LYS A 154 21.55 -9.37 18.63
C LYS A 154 21.48 -10.87 18.93
N THR A 155 20.31 -11.38 19.28
CA THR A 155 20.13 -12.79 19.70
C THR A 155 19.78 -13.72 18.54
N VAL A 156 18.91 -13.31 17.62
CA VAL A 156 18.44 -14.15 16.50
C VAL A 156 19.24 -13.90 15.20
N GLY A 157 20.01 -12.81 15.15
CA GLY A 157 20.91 -12.52 14.04
C GLY A 157 20.18 -12.04 12.78
N ALA A 158 20.81 -12.30 11.62
CA ALA A 158 20.44 -11.78 10.31
C ALA A 158 19.22 -12.48 9.65
N ASP A 159 18.13 -12.67 10.40
CA ASP A 159 16.89 -13.24 9.87
C ASP A 159 16.03 -12.21 9.09
N VAL A 160 15.24 -12.69 8.12
CA VAL A 160 14.33 -11.86 7.30
C VAL A 160 13.42 -11.01 8.19
N TYR A 161 12.84 -11.63 9.23
CA TYR A 161 11.82 -10.99 10.06
C TYR A 161 12.43 -9.95 11.01
N THR A 162 13.67 -10.15 11.46
CA THR A 162 14.44 -9.12 12.18
C THR A 162 14.58 -7.85 11.33
N TYR A 163 15.04 -8.00 10.09
CA TYR A 163 15.21 -6.86 9.19
C TYR A 163 13.87 -6.21 8.84
N LEU A 164 12.81 -7.01 8.74
CA LEU A 164 11.46 -6.52 8.46
C LEU A 164 10.93 -5.65 9.59
N SER A 165 11.09 -6.09 10.85
CA SER A 165 10.70 -5.30 12.03
C SER A 165 11.46 -3.97 12.09
N ILE A 166 12.79 -3.98 11.87
CA ILE A 166 13.58 -2.75 11.87
C ILE A 166 13.09 -1.80 10.77
N LEU A 167 12.87 -2.32 9.57
CA LEU A 167 12.40 -1.53 8.42
C LEU A 167 11.03 -0.92 8.69
N GLU A 168 10.10 -1.66 9.27
CA GLU A 168 8.76 -1.17 9.59
C GLU A 168 8.81 -0.04 10.63
N VAL A 169 9.57 -0.23 11.71
CA VAL A 169 9.76 0.81 12.73
C VAL A 169 10.36 2.08 12.14
N MET A 170 11.41 1.95 11.32
CA MET A 170 12.04 3.10 10.67
C MET A 170 11.08 3.82 9.72
N THR A 171 10.22 3.07 9.00
CA THR A 171 9.26 3.64 8.05
C THR A 171 8.20 4.53 8.74
N TYR A 172 7.84 4.22 9.99
CA TYR A 172 6.72 4.89 10.67
C TYR A 172 7.11 5.79 11.85
N PHE A 173 8.22 5.52 12.54
CA PHE A 173 8.58 6.18 13.81
C PHE A 173 9.95 6.87 13.81
N SER A 174 10.91 6.40 13.01
CA SER A 174 12.29 6.89 13.04
C SER A 174 12.92 6.91 11.65
N ILE A 175 12.31 7.70 10.76
CA ILE A 175 12.67 7.77 9.34
C ILE A 175 14.14 8.20 9.21
N SER A 176 14.94 7.29 8.70
CA SER A 176 16.35 7.48 8.40
C SER A 176 16.68 6.67 7.17
N TRP A 177 16.62 7.32 6.00
CA TRP A 177 16.77 6.64 4.72
C TRP A 177 18.08 5.84 4.64
N ASP A 178 19.21 6.41 5.05
CA ASP A 178 20.51 5.72 4.97
C ASP A 178 20.54 4.38 5.70
N LYS A 179 19.79 4.27 6.82
CA LYS A 179 19.68 3.02 7.57
C LYS A 179 18.69 2.06 6.90
N MET A 180 17.55 2.58 6.46
CA MET A 180 16.55 1.80 5.72
C MET A 180 17.13 1.22 4.43
N GLU A 181 17.90 2.01 3.69
CA GLU A 181 18.53 1.61 2.43
C GLU A 181 19.50 0.44 2.66
N LYS A 182 20.36 0.51 3.67
CA LYS A 182 21.26 -0.61 4.03
C LYS A 182 20.49 -1.89 4.31
N ILE A 183 19.35 -1.81 4.99
CA ILE A 183 18.50 -2.97 5.24
C ILE A 183 17.87 -3.48 3.94
N LEU A 184 17.34 -2.59 3.10
CA LEU A 184 16.75 -2.94 1.81
C LEU A 184 17.78 -3.56 0.85
N GLU A 185 19.05 -3.15 0.90
CA GLU A 185 20.15 -3.76 0.15
C GLU A 185 20.44 -5.19 0.62
N VAL A 186 20.39 -5.45 1.93
CA VAL A 186 20.51 -6.81 2.48
C VAL A 186 19.34 -7.68 2.02
N PHE A 187 18.12 -7.14 1.98
CA PHE A 187 16.96 -7.83 1.42
C PHE A 187 17.11 -8.12 -0.08
N ALA A 188 17.66 -7.18 -0.85
CA ALA A 188 17.74 -7.27 -2.31
C ALA A 188 18.48 -8.52 -2.81
N ASN A 189 19.38 -9.07 -1.97
CA ASN A 189 20.18 -10.26 -2.27
C ASN A 189 19.46 -11.59 -2.00
N ARG A 190 18.25 -11.57 -1.42
CA ARG A 190 17.48 -12.79 -1.13
C ARG A 190 16.54 -13.14 -2.28
N ASP A 191 16.43 -14.44 -2.57
CA ASP A 191 15.53 -14.96 -3.61
C ASP A 191 14.17 -15.36 -3.01
N THR A 192 13.41 -14.37 -2.52
CA THR A 192 12.04 -14.56 -2.05
C THR A 192 11.09 -13.54 -2.69
N PRO A 193 9.79 -13.83 -2.83
CA PRO A 193 8.82 -12.86 -3.33
C PRO A 193 8.83 -11.55 -2.51
N MET A 194 8.93 -11.66 -1.18
CA MET A 194 9.01 -10.51 -0.28
C MET A 194 10.24 -9.64 -0.57
N ALA A 195 11.42 -10.26 -0.69
CA ALA A 195 12.66 -9.58 -1.02
C ALA A 195 12.59 -8.89 -2.40
N GLY A 196 11.99 -9.56 -3.39
CA GLY A 196 11.78 -8.95 -4.71
C GLY A 196 10.87 -7.72 -4.65
N VAL A 197 9.78 -7.77 -3.85
CA VAL A 197 8.89 -6.60 -3.67
C VAL A 197 9.62 -5.45 -2.97
N LEU A 198 10.39 -5.73 -1.91
CA LEU A 198 11.16 -4.70 -1.19
C LEU A 198 12.28 -4.11 -2.06
N ARG A 199 12.94 -4.92 -2.90
CA ARG A 199 13.91 -4.44 -3.89
C ARG A 199 13.24 -3.51 -4.91
N MET A 200 12.07 -3.88 -5.41
CA MET A 200 11.29 -3.04 -6.31
C MET A 200 10.88 -1.72 -5.64
N ALA A 201 10.39 -1.77 -4.39
CA ALA A 201 10.04 -0.58 -3.62
C ALA A 201 11.25 0.34 -3.40
N ARG A 202 12.44 -0.22 -3.13
CA ARG A 202 13.70 0.55 -3.07
C ARG A 202 14.01 1.24 -4.40
N SER A 203 13.93 0.54 -5.53
CA SER A 203 14.17 1.14 -6.85
C SER A 203 13.17 2.27 -7.13
N MET A 204 11.90 2.10 -6.76
CA MET A 204 10.89 3.16 -6.89
C MET A 204 11.19 4.38 -6.00
N ALA A 205 11.62 4.15 -4.76
CA ALA A 205 11.99 5.22 -3.82
C ALA A 205 13.16 6.08 -4.32
N LEU A 206 14.13 5.44 -4.98
CA LEU A 206 15.30 6.08 -5.60
C LEU A 206 15.00 6.67 -7.01
N GLY A 207 13.76 6.62 -7.48
CA GLY A 207 13.38 7.10 -8.82
C GLY A 207 13.83 6.21 -9.98
N LYS A 208 14.33 5.01 -9.72
CA LYS A 208 14.83 4.04 -10.71
C LYS A 208 13.70 3.15 -11.24
N TYR A 209 12.71 3.77 -11.89
CA TYR A 209 11.47 3.08 -12.29
C TYR A 209 11.64 1.99 -13.36
N GLU A 210 12.67 2.07 -14.21
CA GLU A 210 12.98 0.99 -15.16
C GLU A 210 13.52 -0.27 -14.46
N GLU A 211 14.34 -0.11 -13.41
CA GLU A 211 14.76 -1.24 -12.57
C GLU A 211 13.55 -1.86 -11.85
N ALA A 212 12.67 -1.03 -11.30
CA ALA A 212 11.44 -1.49 -10.64
C ALA A 212 10.53 -2.28 -11.59
N LYS A 213 10.39 -1.84 -12.85
CA LYS A 213 9.61 -2.54 -13.89
C LYS A 213 10.17 -3.94 -14.22
N ASN A 214 11.49 -4.09 -14.20
CA ASN A 214 12.14 -5.38 -14.40
C ASN A 214 11.85 -6.34 -13.24
N ASP A 215 11.87 -5.87 -12.00
CA ASP A 215 11.50 -6.67 -10.84
C ASP A 215 10.01 -7.03 -10.82
N TYR A 216 9.13 -6.08 -11.16
CA TYR A 216 7.69 -6.34 -11.32
C TYR A 216 7.43 -7.52 -12.26
N SER A 217 8.09 -7.54 -13.42
CA SER A 217 7.92 -8.58 -14.44
C SER A 217 8.29 -9.98 -13.94
N LYS A 218 9.25 -10.08 -13.00
CA LYS A 218 9.62 -11.34 -12.34
C LYS A 218 8.59 -11.73 -11.27
N LEU A 219 8.13 -10.76 -10.48
CA LEU A 219 7.22 -10.97 -9.36
C LEU A 219 5.81 -11.41 -9.78
N VAL A 220 5.29 -10.89 -10.90
CA VAL A 220 3.94 -11.26 -11.41
C VAL A 220 3.80 -12.78 -11.59
N ARG A 221 4.89 -13.47 -11.98
CA ARG A 221 4.89 -14.93 -12.19
C ARG A 221 4.76 -15.72 -10.89
N SER A 222 5.08 -15.11 -9.74
CA SER A 222 4.97 -15.78 -8.44
C SER A 222 3.52 -15.94 -7.96
N GLY A 223 2.58 -15.18 -8.52
CA GLY A 223 1.19 -15.13 -8.06
C GLY A 223 1.00 -14.55 -6.65
N LYS A 224 2.06 -14.01 -6.03
CA LYS A 224 2.03 -13.39 -4.70
C LYS A 224 1.90 -11.87 -4.80
N TYR A 225 1.38 -11.23 -3.75
CA TYR A 225 1.24 -9.78 -3.62
C TYR A 225 0.43 -9.11 -4.75
N LYS A 226 -0.53 -9.81 -5.35
CA LYS A 226 -1.22 -9.34 -6.57
C LYS A 226 -1.80 -7.92 -6.44
N GLY A 227 -2.52 -7.63 -5.36
CA GLY A 227 -3.10 -6.30 -5.13
C GLY A 227 -2.06 -5.20 -5.03
N LEU A 228 -0.98 -5.44 -4.29
CA LEU A 228 0.15 -4.52 -4.16
C LEU A 228 0.90 -4.32 -5.48
N LEU A 229 1.15 -5.41 -6.22
CA LEU A 229 1.80 -5.37 -7.53
C LEU A 229 0.97 -4.59 -8.55
N ASP A 230 -0.36 -4.67 -8.50
CA ASP A 230 -1.23 -3.86 -9.34
C ASP A 230 -1.02 -2.35 -9.06
N ILE A 231 -0.98 -1.95 -7.78
CA ILE A 231 -0.73 -0.55 -7.36
C ILE A 231 0.66 -0.09 -7.83
N TYR A 232 1.71 -0.88 -7.58
CA TYR A 232 3.06 -0.53 -8.01
C TYR A 232 3.19 -0.42 -9.52
N SER A 233 2.59 -1.34 -10.28
CA SER A 233 2.62 -1.28 -11.74
C SER A 233 2.00 0.03 -12.26
N MET A 234 0.88 0.44 -11.69
CA MET A 234 0.21 1.70 -12.02
C MET A 234 1.13 2.91 -11.72
N MET A 235 1.78 2.92 -10.55
CA MET A 235 2.74 3.98 -10.19
C MET A 235 3.96 4.00 -11.12
N ILE A 236 4.52 2.83 -11.45
CA ILE A 236 5.65 2.68 -12.38
C ILE A 236 5.30 3.25 -13.75
N TYR A 237 4.15 2.87 -14.33
CA TYR A 237 3.73 3.38 -15.63
C TYR A 237 3.45 4.89 -15.62
N ASP A 238 2.87 5.43 -14.55
CA ASP A 238 2.68 6.88 -14.44
C ASP A 238 4.03 7.64 -14.47
N ARG A 239 5.05 7.09 -13.80
CA ARG A 239 6.38 7.70 -13.69
C ARG A 239 7.23 7.54 -14.95
N LEU A 240 7.01 6.49 -15.72
CA LEU A 240 7.61 6.28 -17.05
C LEU A 240 6.86 6.99 -18.19
N ASP A 241 5.92 7.88 -17.87
CA ASP A 241 5.11 8.66 -18.83
C ASP A 241 4.19 7.81 -19.73
N ASP A 242 3.93 6.55 -19.38
CA ASP A 242 2.92 5.68 -20.02
C ASP A 242 1.54 5.95 -19.39
N LYS A 243 1.00 7.15 -19.67
CA LYS A 243 -0.24 7.64 -19.07
C LYS A 243 -1.46 6.80 -19.42
N GLU A 244 -1.49 6.23 -20.62
CA GLU A 244 -2.62 5.39 -21.05
C GLU A 244 -2.74 4.16 -20.16
N ARG A 245 -1.64 3.41 -20.00
CA ARG A 245 -1.62 2.18 -19.20
C ARG A 245 -1.85 2.48 -17.72
N ALA A 246 -1.23 3.52 -17.19
CA ALA A 246 -1.45 3.97 -15.81
C ALA A 246 -2.94 4.29 -15.57
N THR A 247 -3.57 5.00 -16.49
CA THR A 247 -5.00 5.37 -16.40
C THR A 247 -5.91 4.14 -16.49
N GLN A 248 -5.61 3.18 -17.37
CA GLN A 248 -6.38 1.94 -17.48
C GLN A 248 -6.35 1.14 -16.17
N LEU A 249 -5.15 0.98 -15.58
CA LEU A 249 -4.98 0.30 -14.29
C LEU A 249 -5.70 1.05 -13.16
N ALA A 250 -5.59 2.38 -13.11
CA ALA A 250 -6.27 3.20 -12.11
C ALA A 250 -7.80 3.03 -12.17
N LYS A 251 -8.40 2.94 -13.37
CA LYS A 251 -9.84 2.68 -13.54
C LYS A 251 -10.27 1.29 -13.02
N ILE A 252 -9.39 0.30 -13.10
CA ILE A 252 -9.66 -1.04 -12.55
C ILE A 252 -9.55 -1.00 -11.02
N LEU A 253 -8.47 -0.42 -10.51
CA LEU A 253 -8.15 -0.39 -9.08
C LEU A 253 -9.11 0.46 -8.26
N ILE A 254 -9.61 1.58 -8.78
CA ILE A 254 -10.55 2.43 -8.06
C ILE A 254 -11.88 1.73 -7.75
N ASN A 255 -12.24 0.69 -8.53
CA ASN A 255 -13.43 -0.13 -8.28
C ASN A 255 -13.27 -1.06 -7.06
N LYS A 256 -12.04 -1.31 -6.60
CA LYS A 256 -11.74 -1.98 -5.32
C LYS A 256 -11.95 -1.01 -4.13
N LYS A 257 -13.12 -0.37 -4.05
CA LYS A 257 -13.45 0.81 -3.21
C LYS A 257 -13.21 0.66 -1.70
N GLN A 258 -12.96 -0.55 -1.20
CA GLN A 258 -12.73 -0.80 0.22
C GLN A 258 -11.28 -0.56 0.64
N HIS A 259 -10.30 -0.72 -0.26
CA HIS A 259 -8.89 -0.60 0.06
C HIS A 259 -8.38 0.83 -0.19
N CYS A 260 -7.87 1.48 0.85
CA CYS A 260 -7.41 2.86 0.85
C CYS A 260 -6.28 3.08 -0.15
N CYS A 261 -5.22 2.28 -0.11
CA CYS A 261 -4.05 2.48 -0.99
C CYS A 261 -4.46 2.44 -2.46
N SER A 262 -5.27 1.43 -2.83
CA SER A 262 -5.77 1.24 -4.19
C SER A 262 -6.62 2.43 -4.63
N PHE A 263 -7.52 2.90 -3.76
CA PHE A 263 -8.39 4.04 -4.03
C PHE A 263 -7.62 5.36 -4.20
N VAL A 264 -6.72 5.68 -3.26
CA VAL A 264 -6.05 6.99 -3.20
C VAL A 264 -5.06 7.13 -4.36
N HIS A 265 -4.18 6.14 -4.56
CA HIS A 265 -3.21 6.18 -5.66
C HIS A 265 -3.89 6.24 -7.03
N SER A 266 -4.98 5.47 -7.22
CA SER A 266 -5.78 5.55 -8.46
C SER A 266 -6.45 6.90 -8.63
N SER A 267 -7.00 7.47 -7.56
CA SER A 267 -7.67 8.78 -7.59
C SER A 267 -6.71 9.92 -7.94
N THR A 268 -5.46 9.84 -7.50
CA THR A 268 -4.42 10.81 -7.85
C THR A 268 -4.09 10.77 -9.34
N ILE A 269 -3.94 9.57 -9.92
CA ILE A 269 -3.68 9.41 -11.37
C ILE A 269 -4.87 9.86 -12.21
N LEU A 270 -6.09 9.54 -11.78
CA LEU A 270 -7.31 9.94 -12.47
C LEU A 270 -7.65 11.43 -12.31
N GLY A 271 -6.93 12.16 -11.45
CA GLY A 271 -7.20 13.57 -11.18
C GLY A 271 -8.53 13.82 -10.45
N ASN A 272 -9.04 12.82 -9.71
CA ASN A 272 -10.30 12.95 -8.97
C ASN A 272 -10.22 14.09 -7.96
N GLN A 273 -11.16 15.03 -7.97
CA GLN A 273 -11.10 16.17 -7.05
C GLN A 273 -11.55 15.82 -5.63
N ASN A 274 -12.50 14.90 -5.47
CA ASN A 274 -13.06 14.53 -4.17
C ASN A 274 -12.30 13.35 -3.55
N LEU A 275 -11.40 13.68 -2.62
CA LEU A 275 -10.62 12.73 -1.83
C LEU A 275 -11.23 12.64 -0.41
N PRO A 276 -11.79 11.49 0.01
CA PRO A 276 -12.55 11.36 1.26
C PRO A 276 -11.62 11.10 2.45
N LEU A 277 -11.09 12.17 3.05
CA LEU A 277 -10.23 12.05 4.25
C LEU A 277 -10.98 11.46 5.45
N ASP A 278 -12.27 11.76 5.57
CA ASP A 278 -13.19 11.21 6.57
C ASP A 278 -13.27 9.67 6.51
N LYS A 279 -13.20 9.10 5.30
CA LYS A 279 -13.20 7.65 5.11
C LYS A 279 -11.85 7.01 5.44
N PHE A 280 -10.75 7.73 5.22
CA PHE A 280 -9.40 7.20 5.38
C PHE A 280 -8.49 8.16 6.18
N PRO A 281 -8.84 8.47 7.45
CA PRO A 281 -8.13 9.47 8.25
C PRO A 281 -6.68 9.08 8.56
N HIS A 282 -6.39 7.78 8.53
CA HIS A 282 -5.09 7.16 8.78
C HIS A 282 -4.12 7.24 7.60
N CYS A 283 -4.57 7.62 6.39
CA CYS A 283 -3.72 7.59 5.20
C CYS A 283 -2.86 8.86 5.11
N ARG A 284 -1.56 8.70 5.35
CA ARG A 284 -0.57 9.79 5.23
C ARG A 284 -0.49 10.34 3.81
N PHE A 285 -0.42 9.46 2.81
CA PHE A 285 -0.38 9.84 1.39
C PHE A 285 -1.62 10.66 0.98
N LEU A 286 -2.82 10.24 1.41
CA LEU A 286 -4.07 10.97 1.17
C LEU A 286 -4.03 12.40 1.71
N ARG A 287 -3.54 12.58 2.96
CA ARG A 287 -3.42 13.90 3.58
C ARG A 287 -2.50 14.82 2.78
N VAL A 288 -1.36 14.31 2.33
CA VAL A 288 -0.43 15.06 1.45
C VAL A 288 -1.11 15.43 0.13
N GLU A 289 -1.81 14.50 -0.53
CA GLU A 289 -2.48 14.78 -1.80
C GLU A 289 -3.64 15.79 -1.66
N ILE A 290 -4.37 15.78 -0.55
CA ILE A 290 -5.38 16.81 -0.24
C ILE A 290 -4.71 18.17 0.00
N ALA A 291 -3.62 18.21 0.76
CA ALA A 291 -2.87 19.45 1.01
C ALA A 291 -2.31 20.03 -0.31
N LYS A 292 -1.77 19.19 -1.20
CA LYS A 292 -1.32 19.61 -2.55
C LYS A 292 -2.46 20.26 -3.33
N LYS A 293 -3.66 19.67 -3.32
CA LYS A 293 -4.83 20.22 -4.00
C LYS A 293 -5.26 21.57 -3.43
N LYS A 294 -5.35 21.68 -2.10
CA LYS A 294 -5.65 22.95 -1.42
C LYS A 294 -4.63 24.03 -1.78
N TYR A 295 -3.35 23.67 -1.79
CA TYR A 295 -2.28 24.57 -2.20
C TYR A 295 -2.41 25.02 -3.67
N MET A 296 -2.68 24.10 -4.60
CA MET A 296 -2.95 24.44 -6.01
C MET A 296 -4.17 25.35 -6.19
N MET A 297 -5.15 25.28 -5.28
CA MET A 297 -6.32 26.16 -5.26
C MET A 297 -6.06 27.51 -4.57
N GLY A 298 -4.87 27.73 -4.02
CA GLY A 298 -4.51 28.95 -3.26
C GLY A 298 -4.93 28.93 -1.78
N ALA A 299 -5.50 27.83 -1.28
CA ALA A 299 -5.91 27.66 0.11
C ALA A 299 -4.71 27.22 0.99
N MET A 300 -3.68 28.06 1.08
CA MET A 300 -2.40 27.75 1.75
C MET A 300 -2.57 27.40 3.23
N ASN A 301 -3.33 28.19 3.99
CA ASN A 301 -3.58 27.96 5.42
C ASN A 301 -4.27 26.60 5.66
N GLU A 302 -5.24 26.24 4.83
CA GLU A 302 -5.90 24.95 4.94
C GLU A 302 -4.99 23.79 4.52
N ALA A 303 -4.10 24.01 3.55
CA ALA A 303 -3.09 23.02 3.16
C ALA A 303 -2.14 22.74 4.33
N MET A 304 -1.60 23.78 4.96
CA MET A 304 -0.74 23.66 6.15
C MET A 304 -1.45 22.95 7.30
N LYS A 305 -2.69 23.35 7.62
CA LYS A 305 -3.51 22.67 8.66
C LYS A 305 -3.74 21.19 8.36
N THR A 306 -3.87 20.82 7.09
CA THR A 306 -4.04 19.41 6.68
C THR A 306 -2.76 18.59 6.91
N LEU A 307 -1.59 19.23 6.87
CA LEU A 307 -0.27 18.61 7.06
C LEU A 307 0.15 18.50 8.53
N GLU A 308 -0.41 19.30 9.44
CA GLU A 308 -0.02 19.36 10.86
C GLU A 308 0.20 18.00 11.54
N PRO A 309 -0.67 16.97 11.38
CA PRO A 309 -0.44 15.67 11.99
C PRO A 309 0.85 14.99 11.50
N LEU A 310 1.16 15.14 10.20
CA LEU A 310 2.32 14.54 9.57
C LEU A 310 3.62 15.29 9.90
N MET A 311 3.54 16.58 10.24
CA MET A 311 4.71 17.36 10.67
C MET A 311 5.27 16.86 12.00
N LYS A 312 4.41 16.45 12.93
CA LYS A 312 4.82 15.82 14.21
C LYS A 312 5.51 14.47 14.00
N GLU A 313 5.28 13.85 12.84
CA GLU A 313 5.81 12.56 12.44
C GLU A 313 7.08 12.66 11.59
N ASN A 314 7.50 13.89 11.25
CA ASN A 314 8.58 14.15 10.30
C ASN A 314 8.36 13.43 8.96
N ASP A 315 7.12 13.34 8.48
CA ASP A 315 6.83 12.71 7.19
C ASP A 315 7.51 13.48 6.04
N PRO A 316 8.38 12.84 5.22
CA PRO A 316 9.18 13.53 4.22
C PRO A 316 8.35 14.28 3.18
N SER A 317 7.27 13.67 2.69
CA SER A 317 6.42 14.29 1.67
C SER A 317 5.62 15.47 2.22
N ALA A 318 5.23 15.41 3.50
CA ALA A 318 4.62 16.53 4.19
C ALA A 318 5.60 17.69 4.39
N LEU A 319 6.82 17.42 4.84
CA LEU A 319 7.87 18.44 5.01
C LEU A 319 8.26 19.08 3.66
N ALA A 320 8.41 18.30 2.60
CA ALA A 320 8.71 18.81 1.27
C ALA A 320 7.65 19.79 0.77
N LEU A 321 6.37 19.44 0.94
CA LEU A 321 5.24 20.30 0.56
C LEU A 321 5.15 21.53 1.47
N LEU A 322 5.37 21.37 2.77
CA LEU A 322 5.33 22.49 3.71
C LEU A 322 6.39 23.55 3.39
N GLY A 323 7.65 23.15 3.20
CA GLY A 323 8.70 24.09 2.82
C GLY A 323 8.41 24.75 1.45
N THR A 324 7.80 24.01 0.52
CA THR A 324 7.30 24.56 -0.75
C THR A 324 6.25 25.66 -0.53
N ILE A 325 5.31 25.45 0.40
CA ILE A 325 4.28 26.44 0.73
C ILE A 325 4.93 27.67 1.35
N HIS A 326 5.80 27.53 2.37
CA HIS A 326 6.49 28.65 3.01
C HIS A 326 7.28 29.49 2.02
N PHE A 327 8.05 28.84 1.14
CA PHE A 327 8.83 29.55 0.12
C PHE A 327 7.90 30.34 -0.81
N SER A 328 6.78 29.74 -1.20
CA SER A 328 5.82 30.37 -2.12
C SER A 328 5.01 31.49 -1.47
N THR A 329 4.92 31.53 -0.14
CA THR A 329 4.35 32.64 0.63
C THR A 329 5.35 33.73 0.99
N GLY A 330 6.63 33.59 0.62
CA GLY A 330 7.70 34.54 0.93
C GLY A 330 8.33 34.35 2.32
N ASP A 331 7.98 33.28 3.02
CA ASP A 331 8.56 32.91 4.31
C ASP A 331 9.78 32.01 4.09
N HIS A 332 10.85 32.62 3.58
CA HIS A 332 12.03 31.89 3.13
C HIS A 332 12.80 31.25 4.29
N ASP A 333 12.90 31.92 5.44
CA ASP A 333 13.58 31.39 6.63
C ASP A 333 12.92 30.09 7.11
N GLU A 334 11.59 30.06 7.16
CA GLU A 334 10.85 28.86 7.57
C GLU A 334 10.92 27.76 6.51
N ALA A 335 10.89 28.12 5.22
CA ALA A 335 11.09 27.16 4.14
C ALA A 335 12.44 26.45 4.24
N GLU A 336 13.51 27.22 4.48
CA GLU A 336 14.86 26.70 4.69
C GLU A 336 14.92 25.78 5.91
N ARG A 337 14.37 26.21 7.05
CA ARG A 337 14.30 25.41 8.28
C ARG A 337 13.60 24.07 8.05
N VAL A 338 12.49 24.07 7.32
CA VAL A 338 11.71 22.86 7.01
C VAL A 338 12.49 21.94 6.06
N TRP A 339 13.15 22.47 5.03
CA TRP A 339 13.94 21.66 4.11
C TRP A 339 15.22 21.11 4.75
N MET A 340 15.88 21.86 5.62
CA MET A 340 17.01 21.36 6.42
C MET A 340 16.56 20.16 7.26
N LYS A 341 15.43 20.29 7.97
CA LYS A 341 14.83 19.18 8.73
C LYS A 341 14.48 17.98 7.84
N LEU A 342 13.98 18.21 6.62
CA LEU A 342 13.74 17.14 5.66
C LEU A 342 15.04 16.43 5.27
N SER A 343 16.11 17.19 5.01
CA SER A 343 17.43 16.66 4.62
C SER A 343 18.11 15.80 5.70
N GLU A 344 17.75 16.00 6.97
CA GLU A 344 18.19 15.14 8.09
C GLU A 344 17.54 13.73 8.05
N THR A 345 16.38 13.60 7.39
CA THR A 345 15.62 12.34 7.35
C THR A 345 15.85 11.55 6.06
N VAL A 346 15.91 12.25 4.93
CA VAL A 346 16.07 11.66 3.59
C VAL A 346 16.96 12.55 2.71
N PRO A 347 17.74 11.97 1.79
CA PRO A 347 18.45 12.75 0.78
C PRO A 347 17.49 13.69 0.03
N THR A 348 17.83 14.98 0.03
CA THR A 348 16.95 16.05 -0.46
C THR A 348 17.73 17.05 -1.29
N ARG A 349 17.13 17.52 -2.38
CA ARG A 349 17.69 18.49 -3.30
C ARG A 349 16.59 19.41 -3.80
N ILE A 350 16.93 20.64 -4.14
CA ILE A 350 16.00 21.57 -4.78
C ILE A 350 16.40 21.72 -6.23
N ILE A 351 15.46 21.45 -7.12
CA ILE A 351 15.67 21.63 -8.55
C ILE A 351 14.96 22.91 -8.95
N VAL A 352 15.74 23.93 -9.30
CA VAL A 352 15.27 25.21 -9.82
C VAL A 352 15.29 25.15 -11.34
N GLY A 353 14.30 25.73 -12.00
CA GLY A 353 14.30 25.82 -13.45
C GLY A 353 13.20 26.75 -13.93
N SER A 354 12.92 26.64 -15.22
CA SER A 354 11.96 27.49 -15.90
C SER A 354 10.75 26.71 -16.39
N THR A 355 9.61 27.39 -16.44
CA THR A 355 8.35 26.85 -16.97
C THR A 355 7.81 27.75 -18.09
N ARG A 356 7.13 27.13 -19.06
CA ARG A 356 6.46 27.87 -20.13
C ARG A 356 5.20 28.59 -19.65
N MET A 357 4.55 28.05 -18.62
CA MET A 357 3.31 28.59 -18.06
C MET A 357 3.53 28.99 -16.62
N ARG A 358 3.09 30.18 -16.25
CA ARG A 358 3.09 30.63 -14.86
C ARG A 358 2.06 29.82 -14.07
N SER A 359 2.52 29.06 -13.09
CA SER A 359 1.65 28.37 -12.14
C SER A 359 1.19 29.33 -11.04
N ARG A 360 0.00 29.10 -10.47
CA ARG A 360 -0.41 29.75 -9.21
C ARG A 360 0.25 29.13 -7.98
N ALA A 361 0.72 27.89 -8.11
CA ALA A 361 1.40 27.13 -7.07
C ALA A 361 2.78 26.73 -7.58
N ASN A 362 3.81 27.45 -7.13
CA ASN A 362 5.21 27.12 -7.42
C ASN A 362 5.63 25.88 -6.63
N GLY A 363 6.69 25.21 -7.07
CA GLY A 363 7.28 24.06 -6.37
C GLY A 363 6.64 22.71 -6.69
N LEU A 364 5.60 22.68 -7.54
CA LEU A 364 4.85 21.46 -7.92
C LEU A 364 5.10 21.03 -9.38
N ALA A 365 6.06 21.65 -10.08
CA ALA A 365 6.32 21.35 -11.48
C ALA A 365 6.81 19.90 -11.66
N LYS A 366 6.13 19.15 -12.54
CA LYS A 366 6.56 17.78 -12.90
C LYS A 366 7.80 17.78 -13.79
N LYS A 367 7.93 18.77 -14.68
CA LYS A 367 9.07 18.94 -15.60
C LYS A 367 9.46 20.42 -15.62
N LEU A 368 10.74 20.70 -15.49
CA LEU A 368 11.32 22.03 -15.58
C LEU A 368 12.25 22.08 -16.79
N LEU A 369 12.40 23.27 -17.37
CA LEU A 369 13.39 23.54 -18.42
C LEU A 369 14.62 24.17 -17.78
N ASN A 370 15.81 23.85 -18.28
CA ASN A 370 17.08 24.39 -17.78
C ASN A 370 17.27 24.15 -16.27
N GLU A 371 17.14 22.89 -15.87
CA GLU A 371 17.20 22.47 -14.47
C GLU A 371 18.58 22.73 -13.87
N LYS A 372 18.60 23.41 -12.72
CA LYS A 372 19.76 23.55 -11.84
C LYS A 372 19.46 22.91 -10.50
N MET A 373 20.36 22.05 -10.08
CA MET A 373 20.26 21.35 -8.80
C MET A 373 20.98 22.13 -7.71
N LEU A 374 20.29 22.35 -6.60
CA LEU A 374 20.81 22.96 -5.38
C LEU A 374 20.77 21.94 -4.26
N VAL A 375 21.87 21.87 -3.49
CA VAL A 375 21.92 21.09 -2.25
C VAL A 375 21.20 21.88 -1.17
N VAL A 376 20.46 21.17 -0.31
CA VAL A 376 19.83 21.78 0.86
C VAL A 376 20.92 22.02 1.91
N GLU A 377 21.23 23.29 2.13
CA GLU A 377 22.21 23.79 3.10
C GLU A 377 21.81 25.22 3.50
N GLU A 378 22.51 25.80 4.48
CA GLU A 378 22.28 27.17 4.91
C GLU A 378 22.38 28.17 3.73
N GLY A 379 21.39 29.03 3.60
CA GLY A 379 21.24 29.99 2.51
C GLY A 379 20.74 29.41 1.19
N VAL A 380 20.20 28.17 1.17
CA VAL A 380 19.65 27.57 -0.06
C VAL A 380 18.53 28.43 -0.66
N THR A 381 17.72 29.09 0.17
CA THR A 381 16.63 29.96 -0.29
C THR A 381 17.14 31.19 -1.01
N THR A 382 18.19 31.84 -0.49
CA THR A 382 18.90 32.94 -1.15
C THR A 382 19.45 32.50 -2.52
N LYS A 383 20.08 31.31 -2.59
CA LYS A 383 20.57 30.75 -3.86
C LYS A 383 19.43 30.53 -4.86
N MET A 384 18.28 30.04 -4.40
CA MET A 384 17.09 29.89 -5.25
C MET A 384 16.61 31.23 -5.81
N GLU A 385 16.53 32.27 -4.98
CA GLU A 385 16.13 33.61 -5.43
C GLU A 385 17.09 34.18 -6.48
N GLU A 386 18.40 33.98 -6.32
CA GLU A 386 19.39 34.41 -7.31
C GLU A 386 19.18 33.71 -8.66
N GLU A 387 18.89 32.41 -8.65
CA GLU A 387 18.56 31.66 -9.87
C GLU A 387 17.22 32.11 -10.47
N PHE A 388 16.22 32.40 -9.64
CA PHE A 388 14.94 32.94 -10.11
C PHE A 388 15.14 34.30 -10.80
N ARG A 389 15.97 35.18 -10.24
CA ARG A 389 16.33 36.47 -10.86
C ARG A 389 17.02 36.28 -12.21
N LYS A 390 17.88 35.26 -12.37
CA LYS A 390 18.50 34.93 -13.66
C LYS A 390 17.45 34.50 -14.68
N ILE A 391 16.59 33.54 -14.33
CA ILE A 391 15.54 33.02 -15.21
C ILE A 391 14.55 34.12 -15.65
N LEU A 392 14.20 35.02 -14.74
CA LEU A 392 13.35 36.17 -15.04
C LEU A 392 14.01 37.15 -16.02
N ARG A 393 15.33 37.38 -15.91
CA ARG A 393 16.08 38.21 -16.87
C ARG A 393 16.09 37.61 -18.28
N ASP A 394 16.03 36.29 -18.37
CA ASP A 394 15.93 35.56 -19.64
C ASP A 394 14.49 35.54 -20.20
N GLY A 395 13.55 36.24 -19.56
CA GLY A 395 12.16 36.36 -20.01
C GLY A 395 11.31 35.11 -19.76
N MET A 396 11.75 34.20 -18.90
CA MET A 396 11.04 32.96 -18.56
C MET A 396 10.43 33.01 -17.16
N ASN A 397 9.46 32.13 -16.89
CA ASN A 397 8.87 32.00 -15.56
C ASN A 397 9.73 31.04 -14.72
N PRO A 398 10.28 31.48 -13.58
CA PRO A 398 10.97 30.58 -12.67
C PRO A 398 9.97 29.68 -11.94
N ASP A 399 10.38 28.46 -11.67
CA ASP A 399 9.68 27.53 -10.80
C ASP A 399 10.73 26.57 -10.20
N PHE A 400 10.30 25.70 -9.30
CA PHE A 400 11.16 24.72 -8.68
C PHE A 400 10.39 23.43 -8.37
N ARG A 401 11.12 22.44 -7.86
CA ARG A 401 10.56 21.29 -7.17
C ARG A 401 11.54 20.81 -6.10
N VAL A 402 10.99 20.24 -5.03
CA VAL A 402 11.78 19.60 -3.98
C VAL A 402 11.89 18.12 -4.31
N ASP A 403 13.07 17.70 -4.72
CA ASP A 403 13.38 16.31 -5.03
C ASP A 403 13.92 15.62 -3.77
N HIS A 404 13.30 14.51 -3.39
CA HIS A 404 13.64 13.76 -2.18
C HIS A 404 13.32 12.29 -2.40
N VAL A 405 13.97 11.43 -1.61
CA VAL A 405 13.65 10.00 -1.65
C VAL A 405 12.20 9.77 -1.21
N ASP A 406 11.42 9.13 -2.09
CA ASP A 406 10.02 8.82 -1.83
C ASP A 406 9.90 7.52 -1.03
N ILE A 407 9.53 7.62 0.25
CA ILE A 407 9.38 6.45 1.12
C ILE A 407 8.03 5.74 0.96
N GLU A 408 7.08 6.32 0.21
CA GLU A 408 5.73 5.76 0.04
C GLU A 408 5.73 4.35 -0.56
N PRO A 409 6.58 3.98 -1.54
CA PRO A 409 6.70 2.60 -1.99
C PRO A 409 7.09 1.64 -0.86
N VAL A 410 7.99 2.02 0.04
CA VAL A 410 8.34 1.16 1.19
C VAL A 410 7.17 1.07 2.18
N ARG A 411 6.45 2.17 2.39
CA ARG A 411 5.26 2.20 3.26
C ARG A 411 4.12 1.32 2.72
N LEU A 412 3.88 1.34 1.41
CA LEU A 412 2.86 0.53 0.73
C LEU A 412 3.10 -0.97 0.94
N PHE A 413 4.34 -1.42 1.06
CA PHE A 413 4.63 -2.83 1.35
C PHE A 413 3.99 -3.30 2.67
N PHE A 414 3.98 -2.46 3.71
CA PHE A 414 3.33 -2.76 5.00
C PHE A 414 1.80 -2.57 4.96
N GLY A 415 1.31 -1.80 3.98
CA GLY A 415 -0.10 -1.71 3.64
C GLY A 415 -0.96 -0.87 4.59
N GLU A 416 -2.27 -0.81 4.28
CA GLU A 416 -3.21 0.03 5.03
C GLU A 416 -3.40 -0.46 6.47
N ARG A 417 -3.22 -1.77 6.70
CA ARG A 417 -3.34 -2.40 8.01
C ARG A 417 -2.43 -1.78 9.04
N THR A 418 -1.16 -1.57 8.68
CA THR A 418 -0.18 -0.90 9.56
C THR A 418 -0.56 0.56 9.76
N CYS A 419 -0.93 1.28 8.69
CA CYS A 419 -1.36 2.68 8.80
C CYS A 419 -2.55 2.88 9.75
N LYS A 420 -3.59 2.03 9.66
CA LYS A 420 -4.78 2.10 10.53
C LYS A 420 -4.39 1.95 12.00
N ARG A 421 -3.55 0.95 12.31
CA ARG A 421 -3.17 0.62 13.69
C ARG A 421 -2.30 1.70 14.32
N ILE A 422 -1.39 2.29 13.55
CA ILE A 422 -0.53 3.40 14.03
C ILE A 422 -1.32 4.71 14.19
N SER A 423 -2.35 4.95 13.37
CA SER A 423 -3.13 6.18 13.41
C SER A 423 -4.22 6.21 14.47
N LEU A 424 -4.87 5.07 14.75
CA LEU A 424 -6.00 4.99 15.70
C LEU A 424 -5.60 5.36 17.14
N GLU A 425 -4.32 5.25 17.48
CA GLU A 425 -3.82 5.56 18.83
C GLU A 425 -3.34 7.01 19.02
N ARG A 426 -3.37 7.84 17.97
CA ARG A 426 -2.98 9.27 18.08
C ARG A 426 -4.18 10.19 18.34
N GLU A 427 -5.39 9.63 18.33
CA GLU A 427 -6.65 10.32 18.59
C GLU A 427 -7.27 9.97 19.96
N GLY A 428 -6.65 9.05 20.72
CA GLY A 428 -6.94 8.75 22.13
C GLY A 428 -5.79 9.15 23.02
#